data_AF-A0A8J7AZA1-F1
#
_entry.id   AF-A0A8J7AZA1-F1
#
_cell.length_a   1.000
_cell.length_b   1.000
_cell.length_c   1.000
_cell.angle_alpha   90.00
_cell.angle_beta   90.00
_cell.angle_gamma   90.00
#
_symmetry.space_group_name_H-M   'P 1'
#
loop_
_entity.id
_entity.type
_entity.pdbx_description
1 polymer ?
#
loop_
_entity_poly.entity_id
_entity_poly.type
_entity_poly.pdbx_seq_one_letter_code
_entity_poly.pdbx_strand_id
1 'polypeptide(L)'
;MDNQLLASLPDQLYEKLQPHLQTVSLEQGRRLHEPDEVITELYFPLDSVLSITLTLANGSTAETGIVGKREVIGINAFMGGRETTQTTYIVQVAGSAIKINADVLLKEFDSNKQMRDVMLRYTQAFIAQVLSGAENLGQSHHENVRTLANSMRQSRASRLH
;
A
#
# COMPACT_ATOMS: atom_id res chain seq x y z
N MET A 1 12.04 -10.88 -4.55
CA MET A 1 10.59 -10.86 -4.22
C MET A 1 10.23 -9.42 -4.32
N ASP A 2 9.65 -9.02 -5.45
CA ASP A 2 9.69 -7.62 -5.87
C ASP A 2 8.27 -7.06 -5.88
N ASN A 3 8.14 -5.80 -5.47
CA ASN A 3 6.89 -5.07 -5.62
C ASN A 3 6.64 -4.80 -7.11
N GLN A 4 5.45 -5.14 -7.61
CA GLN A 4 5.15 -5.07 -9.04
C GLN A 4 5.11 -3.63 -9.57
N LEU A 5 4.72 -2.65 -8.75
CA LEU A 5 4.72 -1.25 -9.16
C LEU A 5 6.15 -0.74 -9.33
N LEU A 6 7.03 -0.98 -8.34
CA LEU A 6 8.45 -0.63 -8.44
C LEU A 6 9.12 -1.32 -9.63
N ALA A 7 8.82 -2.61 -9.85
CA ALA A 7 9.36 -3.38 -10.98
C ALA A 7 8.80 -2.96 -12.35
N SER A 8 7.69 -2.19 -12.38
CA SER A 8 7.10 -1.66 -13.61
C SER A 8 7.68 -0.30 -14.02
N LEU A 9 8.49 0.31 -13.17
CA LEU A 9 9.14 1.58 -13.48
C LEU A 9 10.19 1.38 -14.59
N PRO A 10 10.27 2.29 -15.56
CA PRO A 10 11.43 2.37 -16.45
C PRO A 10 12.74 2.42 -15.65
N ASP A 11 13.78 1.72 -16.14
CA ASP A 11 15.07 1.59 -15.45
C ASP A 11 15.63 2.94 -14.99
N GLN A 12 15.58 3.96 -15.85
CA GLN A 12 16.07 5.30 -15.54
C GLN A 12 15.30 5.98 -14.37
N LEU A 13 14.01 5.67 -14.19
CA LEU A 13 13.25 6.16 -13.03
C LEU A 13 13.61 5.37 -11.78
N TYR A 14 13.73 4.05 -11.91
CA TYR A 14 14.10 3.19 -10.80
C TYR A 14 15.48 3.57 -10.24
N GLU A 15 16.47 3.77 -11.10
CA GLU A 15 17.83 4.21 -10.73
C GLU A 15 17.83 5.53 -9.95
N LYS A 16 16.94 6.47 -10.29
CA LYS A 16 16.81 7.73 -9.54
C LYS A 16 16.19 7.54 -8.16
N LEU A 17 15.25 6.62 -8.02
CA LEU A 17 14.62 6.34 -6.73
C LEU A 17 15.52 5.47 -5.84
N GLN A 18 16.32 4.59 -6.43
CA GLN A 18 17.12 3.58 -5.74
C GLN A 18 17.90 4.10 -4.52
N PRO A 19 18.58 5.26 -4.56
CA PRO A 19 19.32 5.78 -3.41
C PRO A 19 18.44 6.15 -2.20
N HIS A 20 17.14 6.33 -2.44
CA HIS A 20 16.15 6.71 -1.44
C HIS A 20 15.28 5.53 -0.96
N LEU A 21 15.43 4.35 -1.58
CA LEU A 21 14.68 3.15 -1.22
C LEU A 21 15.32 2.47 -0.01
N GLN A 22 14.51 2.23 1.02
CA GLN A 22 14.94 1.54 2.24
C GLN A 22 14.14 0.26 2.42
N THR A 23 14.80 -0.88 2.55
CA THR A 23 14.11 -2.10 2.98
C THR A 23 13.85 -2.03 4.48
N VAL A 24 12.60 -2.19 4.89
CA VAL A 24 12.17 -2.14 6.29
C VAL A 24 11.42 -3.41 6.69
N SER A 25 11.59 -3.82 7.95
CA SER A 25 10.77 -4.88 8.55
C SER A 25 9.48 -4.30 9.12
N LEU A 26 8.37 -4.97 8.84
CA LEU A 26 7.03 -4.62 9.28
C LEU A 26 6.51 -5.69 10.24
N GLU A 27 6.16 -5.27 11.44
CA GLU A 27 5.58 -6.13 12.47
C GLU A 27 4.06 -6.17 12.36
N GLN A 28 3.46 -7.32 12.66
CA GLN A 28 2.00 -7.47 12.65
C GLN A 28 1.36 -6.53 13.69
N GLY A 29 0.24 -5.90 13.32
CA GLY A 29 -0.49 -4.95 14.14
C GLY A 29 0.07 -3.52 14.09
N ARG A 30 1.24 -3.31 13.48
CA ARG A 30 1.80 -1.97 13.30
C ARG A 30 0.88 -1.14 12.40
N ARG A 31 0.58 0.07 12.84
CA ARG A 31 -0.10 1.10 12.05
C ARG A 31 0.95 1.93 11.30
N LEU A 32 0.78 2.09 10.00
CA LEU A 32 1.73 2.83 9.16
C LEU A 32 1.30 4.28 8.92
N HIS A 33 0.00 4.48 8.78
CA HIS A 33 -0.62 5.81 8.81
C HIS A 33 -1.93 5.71 9.58
N GLU A 34 -2.20 6.73 10.38
CA GLU A 34 -3.45 6.95 11.08
C GLU A 34 -4.30 8.01 10.36
N PRO A 35 -5.59 8.16 10.71
CA PRO A 35 -6.44 9.24 10.22
C PRO A 35 -5.84 10.62 10.49
N ASP A 36 -6.08 11.57 9.58
CA ASP A 36 -5.66 12.97 9.68
C ASP A 36 -4.12 13.19 9.80
N GLU A 37 -3.32 12.17 9.47
CA GLU A 37 -1.85 12.26 9.45
C GLU A 37 -1.34 12.68 8.07
N VAL A 38 -0.33 13.57 8.06
CA VAL A 38 0.44 13.88 6.87
C VAL A 38 1.26 12.66 6.44
N ILE A 39 1.03 12.18 5.22
CA ILE A 39 1.82 11.16 4.58
C ILE A 39 3.24 11.70 4.30
N THR A 40 4.19 11.16 5.06
CA THR A 40 5.62 11.44 4.92
C THR A 40 6.39 10.29 4.27
N GLU A 41 5.79 9.11 4.20
CA GLU A 41 6.43 7.88 3.73
C GLU A 41 5.46 7.07 2.88
N LEU A 42 5.97 6.41 1.84
CA LEU A 42 5.25 5.41 1.06
C LEU A 42 5.87 4.04 1.31
N TYR A 43 5.02 3.01 1.30
CA TYR A 43 5.41 1.63 1.55
C TYR A 43 4.98 0.73 0.39
N PHE A 44 5.94 -0.02 -0.15
CA PHE A 44 5.78 -1.00 -1.21
C PHE A 44 6.01 -2.40 -0.63
N PRO A 45 4.94 -3.15 -0.30
CA PRO A 45 5.06 -4.47 0.31
C PRO A 45 5.84 -5.43 -0.60
N LEU A 46 6.69 -6.27 -0.02
CA LEU A 46 7.41 -7.34 -0.72
C LEU A 46 6.81 -8.70 -0.37
N ASP A 47 6.75 -9.01 0.92
CA ASP A 47 6.19 -10.24 1.50
C ASP A 47 5.30 -9.98 2.73
N SER A 48 4.91 -8.72 2.97
CA SER A 48 3.91 -8.33 3.97
C SER A 48 2.51 -8.16 3.37
N VAL A 49 1.48 -8.23 4.22
CA VAL A 49 0.09 -7.85 3.89
C VAL A 49 -0.35 -6.73 4.79
N LEU A 50 -1.00 -5.73 4.22
CA LEU A 50 -1.62 -4.66 4.97
C LEU A 50 -3.11 -4.59 4.67
N SER A 51 -3.90 -4.12 5.63
CA SER A 51 -5.32 -3.80 5.45
C SER A 51 -5.50 -2.29 5.42
N ILE A 52 -6.52 -1.86 4.72
CA ILE A 52 -7.04 -0.49 4.73
C ILE A 52 -8.33 -0.50 5.54
N THR A 53 -8.39 0.34 6.57
CA THR A 53 -9.56 0.43 7.46
C THR A 53 -10.08 1.86 7.47
N LEU A 54 -11.39 2.02 7.26
CA LEU A 54 -12.11 3.28 7.33
C LEU A 54 -12.78 3.41 8.70
N THR A 55 -12.60 4.55 9.36
CA THR A 55 -13.39 4.90 10.55
C THR A 55 -14.65 5.64 10.11
N LEU A 56 -15.81 5.06 10.41
CA LEU A 56 -17.12 5.61 10.08
C LEU A 56 -17.54 6.69 11.10
N ALA A 57 -18.51 7.53 10.73
CA ALA A 57 -18.99 8.62 11.58
C ALA A 57 -19.54 8.18 12.96
N ASN A 58 -19.97 6.92 13.08
CA ASN A 58 -20.43 6.32 14.34
C ASN A 58 -19.28 5.72 15.19
N GLY A 59 -18.02 5.92 14.79
CA GLY A 59 -16.83 5.40 15.46
C GLY A 59 -16.52 3.93 15.19
N SER A 60 -17.36 3.22 14.42
CA SER A 60 -17.05 1.85 13.99
C SER A 60 -16.04 1.84 12.85
N THR A 61 -15.24 0.78 12.78
CA THR A 61 -14.25 0.59 11.72
C THR A 61 -14.72 -0.42 10.69
N ALA A 62 -14.65 -0.05 9.42
CA ALA A 62 -14.93 -0.95 8.29
C ALA A 62 -13.65 -1.22 7.51
N GLU A 63 -13.35 -2.49 7.27
CA GLU A 63 -12.25 -2.87 6.39
C GLU A 63 -12.66 -2.68 4.94
N THR A 64 -11.84 -1.95 4.17
CA THR A 64 -12.18 -1.55 2.80
C THR A 64 -11.27 -2.16 1.73
N GLY A 65 -10.17 -2.82 2.12
CA GLY A 65 -9.28 -3.44 1.15
C GLY A 65 -8.00 -4.01 1.75
N ILE A 66 -7.25 -4.72 0.89
CA ILE A 66 -5.95 -5.32 1.18
C ILE A 66 -4.91 -4.67 0.29
N VAL A 67 -3.71 -4.45 0.83
CA VAL A 67 -2.50 -4.07 0.10
C VAL A 67 -1.46 -5.17 0.25
N GLY A 68 -0.99 -5.70 -0.88
CA GLY A 68 0.08 -6.66 -0.98
C GLY A 68 1.14 -6.23 -1.99
N LYS A 69 1.88 -7.21 -2.53
CA LYS A 69 3.04 -6.99 -3.42
C LYS A 69 2.78 -6.23 -4.73
N ARG A 70 1.52 -5.95 -5.06
CA ARG A 70 1.13 -5.25 -6.29
C ARG A 70 0.87 -3.77 -6.07
N GLU A 71 0.68 -3.39 -4.83
CA GLU A 71 0.19 -2.08 -4.45
C GLU A 71 1.27 -1.28 -3.70
N VAL A 72 0.97 0.00 -3.49
CA VAL A 72 1.73 0.94 -2.66
C VAL A 72 0.77 1.67 -1.74
N ILE A 73 1.24 1.98 -0.54
CA ILE A 73 0.55 2.80 0.46
C ILE A 73 1.10 4.22 0.44
N GLY A 74 0.23 5.20 0.70
CA GLY A 74 0.59 6.61 0.75
C GLY A 74 0.35 7.36 -0.57
N ILE A 75 -0.54 6.85 -1.44
CA ILE A 75 -0.89 7.49 -2.72
C ILE A 75 -1.38 8.94 -2.56
N ASN A 76 -1.96 9.27 -1.41
CA ASN A 76 -2.42 10.62 -1.07
C ASN A 76 -1.29 11.66 -1.27
N ALA A 77 -0.03 11.28 -1.01
CA ALA A 77 1.13 12.17 -1.14
C ALA A 77 1.19 12.97 -2.46
N PHE A 78 0.67 12.42 -3.56
CA PHE A 78 0.67 13.06 -4.89
C PHE A 78 -0.73 13.28 -5.48
N MET A 79 -1.80 13.14 -4.67
CA MET A 79 -3.20 13.30 -5.11
C MET A 79 -3.81 14.68 -4.77
N GLY A 80 -2.98 15.67 -4.43
CA GLY A 80 -3.44 17.03 -4.12
C GLY A 80 -3.84 17.26 -2.66
N GLY A 81 -3.73 16.25 -1.81
CA GLY A 81 -3.86 16.36 -0.34
C GLY A 81 -2.88 15.39 0.32
N ARG A 82 -1.95 15.89 1.13
CA ARG A 82 -0.91 15.03 1.75
C ARG A 82 -1.41 14.25 2.95
N GLU A 83 -2.62 14.50 3.41
CA GLU A 83 -3.17 13.90 4.61
C GLU A 83 -3.99 12.65 4.28
N THR A 84 -3.94 11.66 5.17
CA THR A 84 -5.01 10.67 5.26
C THR A 84 -6.29 11.37 5.73
N THR A 85 -7.43 10.84 5.35
CA THR A 85 -8.71 11.28 5.93
C THR A 85 -9.11 10.26 6.98
N GLN A 86 -10.08 9.38 6.68
CA GLN A 86 -10.64 8.41 7.62
C GLN A 86 -9.91 7.06 7.60
N THR A 87 -8.76 6.99 6.94
CA THR A 87 -8.11 5.73 6.57
C THR A 87 -6.94 5.41 7.47
N THR A 88 -6.93 4.21 8.05
CA THR A 88 -5.80 3.61 8.75
C THR A 88 -5.20 2.47 7.91
N TYR A 89 -3.88 2.38 7.88
CA TYR A 89 -3.16 1.26 7.26
C TYR A 89 -2.51 0.39 8.34
N ILE A 90 -2.88 -0.89 8.41
CA ILE A 90 -2.43 -1.81 9.47
C ILE A 90 -1.77 -3.04 8.86
N VAL A 91 -0.61 -3.44 9.39
CA VAL A 91 0.08 -4.66 8.96
C VAL A 91 -0.67 -5.88 9.50
N GLN A 92 -1.23 -6.70 8.60
CA GLN A 92 -1.95 -7.94 8.94
C GLN A 92 -1.03 -9.17 8.97
N VAL A 93 -0.03 -9.16 8.09
CA VAL A 93 1.00 -10.20 8.02
C VAL A 93 2.35 -9.51 8.04
N ALA A 94 3.15 -9.85 9.06
CA ALA A 94 4.52 -9.37 9.20
C ALA A 94 5.38 -9.78 8.00
N GLY A 95 6.33 -8.94 7.63
CA GLY A 95 7.17 -9.13 6.47
C GLY A 95 8.06 -7.91 6.23
N SER A 96 8.46 -7.73 4.99
CA SER A 96 9.30 -6.64 4.53
C SER A 96 8.57 -5.78 3.51
N ALA A 97 8.95 -4.51 3.47
CA ALA A 97 8.51 -3.55 2.48
C ALA A 97 9.69 -2.68 2.06
N ILE A 98 9.60 -2.10 0.87
CA ILE A 98 10.43 -0.95 0.51
C ILE A 98 9.71 0.30 0.98
N LYS A 99 10.44 1.17 1.67
CA LYS A 99 10.01 2.47 2.15
C LYS A 99 10.71 3.56 1.36
N ILE A 100 9.99 4.62 1.01
CA ILE A 100 10.55 5.85 0.43
C ILE A 100 9.90 7.08 1.09
N ASN A 101 10.65 8.16 1.22
CA ASN A 101 10.09 9.44 1.64
C ASN A 101 9.14 10.01 0.56
N ALA A 102 7.99 10.53 0.99
CA ALA A 102 6.95 11.06 0.11
C ALA A 102 7.43 12.23 -0.75
N ASP A 103 8.28 13.12 -0.23
CA ASP A 103 8.80 14.28 -0.96
C ASP A 103 9.68 13.87 -2.14
N VAL A 104 10.43 12.76 -2.01
CA VAL A 104 11.27 12.23 -3.10
C VAL A 104 10.40 11.79 -4.26
N LEU A 105 9.36 10.99 -3.97
CA LEU A 105 8.46 10.50 -5.01
C LEU A 105 7.64 11.64 -5.62
N LEU A 106 7.16 12.58 -4.79
CA LEU A 106 6.41 13.75 -5.25
C LEU A 106 7.25 14.63 -6.18
N LYS A 107 8.52 14.86 -5.85
CA LYS A 107 9.44 15.60 -6.72
C LYS A 107 9.61 14.96 -8.09
N GLU A 108 9.79 13.64 -8.15
CA GLU A 108 9.85 12.93 -9.43
C GLU A 108 8.50 12.93 -10.16
N PHE A 109 7.39 12.83 -9.44
CA PHE A 109 6.04 12.93 -10.00
C PHE A 109 5.79 14.29 -10.68
N ASP A 110 6.20 15.38 -10.04
CA ASP A 110 6.00 16.74 -10.58
C ASP A 110 6.92 17.02 -11.77
N SER A 111 8.19 16.60 -11.67
CA SER A 111 9.21 16.91 -12.67
C SER A 111 9.29 15.92 -13.84
N ASN A 112 8.73 14.71 -13.73
CA ASN A 112 8.87 13.66 -14.73
C ASN A 112 7.51 13.12 -15.21
N LYS A 113 7.22 13.34 -16.51
CA LYS A 113 5.98 12.86 -17.14
C LYS A 113 5.82 11.33 -17.06
N GLN A 114 6.89 10.56 -17.23
CA GLN A 114 6.78 9.09 -17.21
C GLN A 114 6.44 8.58 -15.80
N MET A 115 7.05 9.17 -14.76
CA MET A 115 6.71 8.86 -13.36
C MET A 115 5.23 9.13 -13.10
N ARG A 116 4.78 10.34 -13.44
CA ARG A 116 3.38 10.74 -13.29
C ARG A 116 2.42 9.82 -14.03
N ASP A 117 2.73 9.47 -15.28
CA ASP A 117 1.91 8.57 -16.08
C ASP A 117 1.78 7.18 -15.44
N VAL A 118 2.86 6.63 -14.88
CA VAL A 118 2.83 5.33 -14.17
C VAL A 118 1.98 5.42 -12.90
N MET A 119 2.23 6.43 -12.06
CA MET A 119 1.51 6.60 -10.79
C MET A 119 0.02 6.87 -11.01
N LEU A 120 -0.36 7.66 -12.02
CA LEU A 120 -1.76 7.92 -12.35
C LEU A 120 -2.48 6.69 -12.88
N ARG A 121 -1.84 5.90 -13.76
CA ARG A 121 -2.41 4.62 -14.23
C ARG A 121 -2.61 3.63 -13.09
N TYR A 122 -1.62 3.52 -12.20
CA TYR A 122 -1.74 2.71 -11.00
C TYR A 122 -2.91 3.19 -10.12
N THR A 123 -3.00 4.49 -9.86
CA THR A 123 -4.07 5.09 -9.05
C THR A 123 -5.45 4.81 -9.65
N GLN A 124 -5.60 4.92 -10.97
CA GLN A 124 -6.84 4.59 -11.66
C GLN A 124 -7.22 3.11 -11.50
N ALA A 125 -6.26 2.20 -11.66
CA ALA A 125 -6.50 0.77 -11.48
C ALA A 125 -6.85 0.42 -10.03
N PHE A 126 -6.18 1.05 -9.07
CA PHE A 126 -6.44 0.88 -7.64
C PHE A 126 -7.84 1.38 -7.24
N ILE A 127 -8.26 2.56 -7.73
CA ILE A 127 -9.61 3.07 -7.49
C ILE A 127 -10.66 2.11 -8.07
N ALA A 128 -10.47 1.61 -9.30
CA ALA A 128 -11.38 0.66 -9.90
C ALA A 128 -11.48 -0.64 -9.08
N GLN A 129 -10.34 -1.17 -8.59
CA GLN A 129 -10.30 -2.35 -7.73
C GLN A 129 -11.09 -2.15 -6.41
N VAL A 130 -10.90 -1.00 -5.75
CA VAL A 130 -11.63 -0.66 -4.51
C VAL A 130 -13.12 -0.52 -4.77
N LEU A 131 -13.52 0.18 -5.83
CA LEU A 131 -14.93 0.38 -6.19
C LEU A 131 -15.62 -0.92 -6.60
N SER A 132 -14.98 -1.79 -7.38
CA SER A 132 -15.52 -3.12 -7.70
C SER A 132 -15.62 -4.03 -6.46
N GLY A 133 -14.78 -3.81 -5.44
CA GLY A 133 -14.92 -4.46 -4.14
C GLY A 133 -16.12 -3.95 -3.33
N ALA A 134 -16.54 -2.70 -3.54
CA ALA A 134 -17.64 -2.07 -2.80
C ALA A 134 -19.02 -2.72 -3.08
N GLU A 135 -19.21 -3.31 -4.26
CA GLU A 135 -20.43 -4.08 -4.59
C GLU A 135 -20.60 -5.33 -3.72
N ASN A 136 -19.54 -5.81 -3.05
CA ASN A 136 -19.53 -6.97 -2.15
C ASN A 136 -19.56 -6.62 -0.65
N LEU A 137 -19.80 -5.36 -0.28
CA LEU A 137 -19.79 -4.87 1.12
C LEU A 137 -20.88 -5.47 2.03
N GLY A 138 -21.77 -6.30 1.49
CA GLY A 138 -22.80 -6.98 2.28
C GLY A 138 -22.30 -8.20 3.08
N GLN A 139 -21.29 -8.96 2.62
CA GLN A 139 -21.04 -10.29 3.22
C GLN A 139 -19.58 -10.81 3.32
N SER A 140 -18.56 -10.29 2.62
CA SER A 140 -17.32 -11.11 2.49
C SER A 140 -15.98 -10.35 2.33
N HIS A 141 -15.73 -9.28 3.10
CA HIS A 141 -14.40 -8.62 3.11
C HIS A 141 -13.47 -9.12 4.22
N HIS A 142 -13.99 -9.37 5.42
CA HIS A 142 -13.23 -9.93 6.55
C HIS A 142 -12.69 -11.34 6.26
N GLU A 143 -13.42 -12.14 5.49
CA GLU A 143 -13.00 -13.49 5.09
C GLU A 143 -11.84 -13.46 4.08
N ASN A 144 -11.83 -12.52 3.15
CA ASN A 144 -10.77 -12.44 2.13
C ASN A 144 -9.41 -12.07 2.75
N VAL A 145 -9.41 -11.17 3.73
CA VAL A 145 -8.20 -10.77 4.46
C VAL A 145 -7.68 -11.91 5.30
N ARG A 146 -8.56 -12.57 6.05
CA ARG A 146 -8.21 -13.78 6.81
C ARG A 146 -7.68 -14.88 5.91
N THR A 147 -8.31 -15.12 4.76
CA THR A 147 -7.92 -16.18 3.83
C THR A 147 -6.56 -15.89 3.21
N LEU A 148 -6.31 -14.68 2.73
CA LEU A 148 -5.01 -14.30 2.17
C LEU A 148 -3.92 -14.30 3.24
N ALA A 149 -4.22 -13.76 4.43
CA ALA A 149 -3.28 -13.76 5.55
C ALA A 149 -2.93 -15.19 5.98
N ASN A 150 -3.92 -16.09 6.05
CA ASN A 150 -3.72 -17.50 6.39
C ASN A 150 -2.89 -18.22 5.31
N SER A 151 -3.18 -18.01 4.03
CA SER A 151 -2.41 -18.59 2.91
C SER A 151 -0.95 -18.16 2.95
N MET A 152 -0.68 -16.87 3.21
CA MET A 152 0.69 -16.36 3.29
C MET A 152 1.44 -16.84 4.54
N ARG A 153 0.76 -16.94 5.69
CA ARG A 153 1.34 -17.54 6.91
C ARG A 153 1.71 -19.01 6.70
N GLN A 154 0.85 -19.79 6.04
CA GLN A 154 1.13 -21.19 5.70
C GLN A 154 2.30 -21.32 4.72
N SER A 155 2.32 -20.51 3.66
CA SER A 155 3.42 -20.51 2.68
C SER A 155 4.78 -20.11 3.27
N ARG A 156 4.79 -19.32 4.34
CA ARG A 156 6.01 -18.97 5.08
C ARG A 156 6.47 -20.10 5.98
N ALA A 157 5.55 -20.77 6.68
CA ALA A 157 5.87 -21.94 7.50
C ALA A 157 6.50 -23.07 6.67
N SER A 158 5.98 -23.31 5.45
CA SER A 158 6.50 -24.35 4.55
C SER A 158 7.84 -24.03 3.89
N ARG A 159 8.33 -22.79 3.95
CA ARG A 159 9.65 -22.38 3.40
C ARG A 159 10.77 -22.38 4.44
N LEU A 160 10.44 -22.61 5.70
CA LEU A 160 11.38 -22.69 6.82
C LEU A 160 11.69 -24.14 7.20
N HIS A 161 11.29 -25.12 6.38
CA HIS A 161 11.58 -26.56 6.50
C HIS A 161 12.14 -27.04 5.16
#